data_AF-A0A368GLY3-F1
#
_entry.id   AF-A0A368GLY3-F1
#
_cell.length_a   1.000
_cell.length_b   1.000
_cell.length_c   1.000
_cell.angle_alpha   90.00
_cell.angle_beta   90.00
_cell.angle_gamma   90.00
#
_symmetry.space_group_name_H-M   'P 1'
#
loop_
_entity.id
_entity.type
_entity.pdbx_description
1 polymer ?
#
loop_
_entity_poly.entity_id
_entity_poly.type
_entity_poly.pdbx_seq_one_letter_code
_entity_poly.pdbx_strand_id
1 'polypeptide(L)'
;LVICDVFCPDKSCCKKSIVSRPNPCRGRRYFNSEKSSSYSKTHGKWKYRYGNATVEGFYGNDTVRFGNAGISQLSVPGTIFGQAVKLHEQFVGRHIDGILGLAFASLAEGRGEPPFERAVKLGLVHPIFTIYLKHSGD
;
A
#
# COMPACT_ATOMS: atom_id res chain seq x y z
N LEU A 1 10.20 25.68 -7.80
CA LEU A 1 11.06 25.03 -6.77
C LEU A 1 10.45 25.15 -5.39
N VAL A 2 10.13 26.37 -4.95
CA VAL A 2 9.60 26.68 -3.61
C VAL A 2 8.31 25.92 -3.26
N ILE A 3 7.47 25.59 -4.25
CA ILE A 3 6.19 24.89 -4.03
C ILE A 3 6.39 23.43 -3.52
N CYS A 4 7.45 22.73 -3.94
CA CYS A 4 7.66 21.32 -3.56
C CYS A 4 8.15 21.19 -2.10
N ASP A 5 8.96 22.15 -1.64
CA ASP A 5 9.49 22.16 -0.26
C ASP A 5 8.41 22.52 0.78
N VAL A 6 7.38 23.25 0.38
CA VAL A 6 6.32 23.75 1.28
C VAL A 6 5.08 22.86 1.29
N PHE A 7 4.68 22.31 0.14
CA PHE A 7 3.37 21.64 0.00
C PHE A 7 3.46 20.11 -0.17
N CYS A 8 4.66 19.54 -0.30
CA CYS A 8 4.82 18.10 -0.49
C CYS A 8 5.24 17.42 0.83
N PRO A 9 4.39 16.56 1.43
CA PRO A 9 4.73 15.87 2.67
C PRO A 9 5.86 14.83 2.51
N ASP A 10 6.12 14.36 1.28
CA ASP A 10 7.23 13.45 0.98
C ASP A 10 8.24 14.08 0.01
N LYS A 11 9.40 14.46 0.55
CA LYS A 11 10.51 15.07 -0.20
C LYS A 11 11.19 14.12 -1.18
N SER A 12 10.99 12.81 -1.05
CA SER A 12 11.52 11.82 -2.00
C SER A 12 10.92 11.99 -3.41
N CYS A 13 9.71 12.55 -3.50
CA CYS A 13 9.02 12.89 -4.74
C CYS A 13 9.54 14.19 -5.41
N CYS A 14 10.38 14.98 -4.73
CA CYS A 14 10.87 16.28 -5.20
C CYS A 14 12.27 16.24 -5.85
N LYS A 15 12.85 15.06 -6.10
CA LYS A 15 14.15 14.97 -6.79
C LYS A 15 14.03 15.45 -8.23
N LYS A 16 14.67 16.58 -8.54
CA LYS A 16 14.85 17.08 -9.90
C LYS A 16 15.76 16.14 -10.68
N SER A 17 15.18 15.39 -11.61
CA SER A 17 15.90 14.90 -12.78
C SER A 17 15.78 15.95 -13.88
N ILE A 18 16.91 16.37 -14.46
CA ILE A 18 16.99 17.25 -15.65
C ILE A 18 16.32 16.59 -16.87
N VAL A 19 16.08 15.28 -16.81
CA VAL A 19 15.24 14.54 -17.76
C VAL A 19 13.83 14.46 -17.17
N SER A 20 12.82 14.85 -17.95
CA SER A 20 11.38 14.79 -17.64
C SER A 20 10.88 13.35 -17.49
N ARG A 21 11.45 12.59 -16.55
CA ARG A 21 11.00 11.23 -16.28
C ARG A 21 9.58 11.30 -15.70
N PRO A 22 8.62 10.56 -16.27
CA PRO A 22 7.25 10.60 -15.80
C PRO A 22 7.17 10.12 -14.34
N ASN A 23 6.53 10.92 -13.49
CA ASN A 23 6.43 10.64 -12.05
C ASN A 23 5.37 9.53 -11.82
N PRO A 24 5.77 8.32 -11.37
CA PRO A 24 4.83 7.22 -11.14
C PRO A 24 3.87 7.48 -9.97
N CYS A 25 4.17 8.43 -9.08
CA CYS A 25 3.31 8.81 -7.96
C CYS A 25 2.17 9.76 -8.36
N ARG A 26 2.24 10.38 -9.55
CA ARG A 26 1.25 11.38 -9.99
C ARG A 26 -0.15 10.75 -10.10
N GLY A 27 -1.12 11.38 -9.44
CA GLY A 27 -2.53 10.97 -9.51
C GLY A 27 -2.91 9.79 -8.61
N ARG A 28 -1.98 9.27 -7.81
CA ARG A 28 -2.24 8.20 -6.83
C ARG A 28 -2.69 8.77 -5.50
N ARG A 29 -3.50 7.99 -4.78
CA ARG A 29 -3.75 8.23 -3.35
C ARG A 29 -2.56 7.71 -2.55
N TYR A 30 -2.25 8.40 -1.46
CA TYR A 30 -1.19 8.00 -0.53
C TYR A 30 -1.74 7.89 0.89
N PHE A 31 -1.12 7.01 1.66
CA PHE A 31 -1.42 6.87 3.07
C PHE A 31 -0.69 7.97 3.86
N ASN A 32 -1.41 8.73 4.69
CA ASN A 32 -0.82 9.72 5.59
C ASN A 32 -0.92 9.22 7.03
N SER A 33 0.19 8.73 7.57
CA SER A 33 0.28 8.20 8.93
C SER A 33 -0.07 9.21 10.02
N GLU A 34 0.16 10.51 9.81
CA GLU A 34 -0.11 11.56 10.79
C GLU A 34 -1.62 11.78 10.99
N LYS A 35 -2.44 11.36 10.03
CA LYS A 35 -3.90 11.47 10.10
C LYS A 35 -4.59 10.24 10.69
N SER A 36 -3.84 9.19 11.02
CA SER A 36 -4.38 7.97 11.58
C SER A 36 -4.11 7.88 13.07
N SER A 37 -5.18 7.79 13.86
CA SER A 37 -5.09 7.64 15.32
C SER A 37 -4.69 6.22 15.75
N SER A 38 -4.85 5.21 14.88
CA SER A 38 -4.45 3.84 15.14
C SER A 38 -3.08 3.46 14.57
N TYR A 39 -2.42 4.39 13.87
CA TYR A 39 -1.11 4.14 13.29
C TYR A 39 -0.03 4.03 14.37
N SER A 40 0.81 3.01 14.23
CA SER A 40 2.04 2.84 15.00
C SER A 40 3.21 2.56 14.06
N LYS A 41 4.33 3.24 14.31
CA LYS A 41 5.57 3.03 13.56
C LYS A 41 6.08 1.62 13.80
N THR A 42 6.46 0.94 12.73
CA THR A 42 7.08 -0.40 12.78
C THR A 42 8.47 -0.32 12.16
N HIS A 43 9.40 -1.12 12.66
CA HIS A 43 10.74 -1.18 12.13
C HIS A 43 10.78 -2.01 10.84
N GLY A 44 11.71 -1.67 9.95
CA GLY A 44 12.01 -2.46 8.76
C GLY A 44 11.75 -1.71 7.45
N LYS A 45 12.64 -1.96 6.50
CA LYS A 45 12.57 -1.46 5.13
C LYS A 45 12.36 -2.65 4.20
N TRP A 46 11.75 -2.40 3.05
CA TRP A 46 11.55 -3.42 2.04
C TRP A 46 11.88 -2.90 0.65
N LYS A 47 12.25 -3.83 -0.21
CA LYS A 47 12.54 -3.59 -1.61
C LYS A 47 12.11 -4.81 -2.40
N TYR A 48 11.14 -4.63 -3.28
CA TYR A 48 10.62 -5.71 -4.13
C TYR A 48 10.94 -5.47 -5.58
N ARG A 49 11.10 -6.58 -6.31
CA ARG A 49 11.34 -6.58 -7.74
C ARG A 49 10.20 -7.28 -8.47
N TYR A 50 9.52 -6.55 -9.36
CA TYR A 50 8.45 -7.07 -10.22
C TYR A 50 8.97 -7.14 -11.65
N GLY A 51 9.57 -8.27 -12.04
CA GLY A 51 10.32 -8.40 -13.28
C GLY A 51 11.51 -7.44 -13.31
N ASN A 52 11.45 -6.41 -14.16
CA ASN A 52 12.45 -5.33 -14.23
C ASN A 52 12.07 -4.11 -13.38
N ALA A 53 10.88 -4.08 -12.75
CA ALA A 53 10.46 -3.03 -11.83
C ALA A 53 11.13 -3.18 -10.49
N THR A 54 11.50 -2.08 -9.86
CA THR A 54 11.84 -2.04 -8.44
C THR A 54 10.92 -1.08 -7.70
N VAL A 55 10.40 -1.51 -6.56
CA VAL A 55 9.67 -0.67 -5.62
C VAL A 55 10.32 -0.77 -4.24
N GLU A 56 10.32 0.33 -3.48
CA GLU A 56 10.99 0.41 -2.18
C GLU A 56 10.13 1.18 -1.17
N GLY A 57 10.25 0.81 0.10
CA GLY A 57 9.44 1.36 1.16
C GLY A 57 9.88 0.95 2.56
N PHE A 58 9.00 1.21 3.52
CA PHE A 58 9.15 0.81 4.91
C PHE A 58 7.85 0.23 5.46
N TYR A 59 7.91 -0.47 6.58
CA TYR A 59 6.72 -1.04 7.21
C TYR A 59 6.08 -0.07 8.20
N GLY A 60 4.76 -0.12 8.28
CA GLY A 60 3.97 0.49 9.36
C GLY A 60 2.92 -0.48 9.86
N ASN A 61 2.28 -0.15 10.97
CA ASN A 61 1.21 -0.93 11.54
C ASN A 61 -0.01 -0.03 11.75
N ASP A 62 -1.17 -0.45 11.24
CA ASP A 62 -2.42 0.30 11.39
C ASP A 62 -3.63 -0.64 11.26
N THR A 63 -4.83 -0.06 11.41
CA THR A 63 -6.10 -0.73 11.11
C THR A 63 -6.38 -0.71 9.61
N VAL A 64 -6.45 -1.89 9.00
CA VAL A 64 -6.88 -2.05 7.61
C VAL A 64 -8.40 -2.25 7.58
N ARG A 65 -9.10 -1.53 6.70
CA ARG A 65 -10.56 -1.65 6.55
C ARG A 65 -10.91 -2.15 5.15
N PHE A 66 -11.76 -3.16 5.07
CA PHE A 66 -12.29 -3.69 3.82
C PHE A 66 -13.69 -3.13 3.56
N GLY A 67 -13.95 -2.75 2.30
CA GLY A 67 -15.20 -2.12 1.87
C GLY A 67 -15.08 -0.61 1.68
N ASN A 68 -16.07 -0.01 1.02
CA ASN A 68 -16.09 1.43 0.75
C ASN A 68 -16.30 2.26 2.03
N ALA A 69 -15.94 3.54 2.00
CA ALA A 69 -16.30 4.45 3.08
C ALA A 69 -17.83 4.63 3.15
N GLY A 70 -18.38 4.75 4.36
CA GLY A 70 -19.81 5.00 4.59
C GLY A 70 -20.70 3.74 4.62
N ILE A 71 -20.13 2.55 4.46
CA ILE A 71 -20.82 1.27 4.67
C ILE A 71 -20.26 0.54 5.89
N SER A 72 -20.89 -0.57 6.29
CA SER A 72 -20.29 -1.47 7.26
C SER A 72 -18.99 -2.06 6.71
N GLN A 73 -17.87 -1.79 7.37
CA GLN A 73 -16.54 -2.23 6.95
C GLN A 73 -15.99 -3.28 7.91
N LEU A 74 -15.39 -4.34 7.37
CA LEU A 74 -14.54 -5.23 8.17
C LEU A 74 -13.28 -4.47 8.57
N SER A 75 -13.09 -4.25 9.87
CA SER A 75 -11.94 -3.53 10.42
C SER A 75 -10.95 -4.52 11.04
N VAL A 76 -9.73 -4.53 10.54
CA VAL A 76 -8.66 -5.45 10.95
C VAL A 76 -7.53 -4.66 11.63
N PRO A 77 -7.57 -4.51 12.96
CA PRO A 77 -6.62 -3.70 13.72
C PRO A 77 -5.25 -4.37 13.78
N GLY A 78 -4.18 -3.59 13.91
CA GLY A 78 -2.83 -4.11 14.19
C GLY A 78 -2.15 -4.78 12.99
N THR A 79 -2.53 -4.41 11.77
CA THR A 79 -2.05 -5.01 10.53
C THR A 79 -0.76 -4.34 10.08
N ILE A 80 0.31 -5.12 9.89
CA ILE A 80 1.58 -4.62 9.34
C ILE A 80 1.46 -4.53 7.82
N PHE A 81 1.79 -3.38 7.23
CA PHE A 81 1.74 -3.15 5.79
C PHE A 81 2.92 -2.31 5.30
N GLY A 82 3.20 -2.40 4.00
CA GLY A 82 4.25 -1.63 3.35
C GLY A 82 3.78 -0.25 2.90
N GLN A 83 4.53 0.79 3.25
CA GLN A 83 4.40 2.15 2.75
C GLN A 83 5.46 2.40 1.69
N ALA A 84 5.03 2.50 0.43
CA ALA A 84 5.93 2.70 -0.70
C ALA A 84 6.39 4.17 -0.77
N VAL A 85 7.70 4.38 -0.85
CA VAL A 85 8.30 5.72 -1.03
C VAL A 85 8.97 5.87 -2.39
N LYS A 86 9.16 4.77 -3.11
CA LYS A 86 9.77 4.77 -4.45
C LYS A 86 9.11 3.75 -5.34
N LEU A 87 8.63 4.21 -6.48
CA LEU A 87 8.01 3.39 -7.52
C LEU A 87 8.85 3.46 -8.80
N HIS A 88 8.88 2.35 -9.55
CA HIS A 88 9.47 2.33 -10.89
C HIS A 88 8.58 3.09 -11.89
N GLU A 89 9.18 3.65 -12.94
CA GLU A 89 8.46 4.39 -13.99
C GLU A 89 7.41 3.57 -14.76
N GLN A 90 7.48 2.24 -14.70
CA GLN A 90 6.51 1.36 -15.36
C GLN A 90 5.12 1.39 -14.72
N PHE A 91 5.02 1.98 -13.53
CA PHE A 91 3.76 2.18 -12.82
C PHE A 91 3.09 3.52 -13.19
N VAL A 92 3.70 4.34 -14.06
CA VAL A 92 3.07 5.55 -14.59
C VAL A 92 1.75 5.18 -15.30
N GLY A 93 0.69 5.93 -15.01
CA GLY A 93 -0.62 5.77 -15.66
C GLY A 93 -1.43 4.55 -15.23
N ARG A 94 -0.94 3.71 -14.31
CA ARG A 94 -1.72 2.57 -13.78
C ARG A 94 -2.76 3.06 -12.77
N HIS A 95 -3.99 2.54 -12.86
CA HIS A 95 -5.13 2.95 -12.03
C HIS A 95 -5.15 2.38 -10.61
N ILE A 96 -4.35 1.36 -10.31
CA ILE A 96 -4.27 0.78 -8.96
C ILE A 96 -3.40 1.67 -8.08
N ASP A 97 -3.75 1.91 -6.82
CA ASP A 97 -2.91 2.68 -5.87
C ASP A 97 -1.89 1.79 -5.12
N GLY A 98 -2.18 0.50 -4.98
CA GLY A 98 -1.37 -0.45 -4.24
C GLY A 98 -1.79 -1.89 -4.52
N ILE A 99 -1.20 -2.84 -3.77
CA ILE A 99 -1.47 -4.27 -3.89
C ILE A 99 -1.86 -4.80 -2.51
N LEU A 100 -2.91 -5.63 -2.46
CA LEU A 100 -3.33 -6.35 -1.29
C LEU A 100 -2.96 -7.84 -1.46
N GLY A 101 -2.01 -8.33 -0.66
CA GLY A 101 -1.64 -9.74 -0.66
C GLY A 101 -2.70 -10.61 0.01
N LEU A 102 -3.06 -11.71 -0.67
CA LEU A 102 -4.03 -12.71 -0.18
C LEU A 102 -3.43 -14.12 0.01
N ALA A 103 -2.14 -14.26 -0.26
CA ALA A 103 -1.39 -15.49 0.00
C ALA A 103 -1.06 -15.62 1.49
N PHE A 104 -0.52 -16.77 1.90
CA PHE A 104 -0.18 -17.06 3.30
C PHE A 104 1.02 -16.26 3.82
N ALA A 105 1.03 -16.00 5.13
CA ALA A 105 2.10 -15.31 5.84
C ALA A 105 3.48 -15.99 5.71
N SER A 106 3.52 -17.30 5.42
CA SER A 106 4.77 -18.02 5.16
C SER A 106 5.55 -17.48 3.95
N LEU A 107 4.87 -16.77 3.04
CA LEU A 107 5.47 -16.11 1.88
C LEU A 107 5.70 -14.61 2.10
N ALA A 108 5.34 -14.07 3.26
CA ALA A 108 5.47 -12.65 3.55
C ALA A 108 6.90 -12.30 3.98
N GLU A 109 7.68 -11.68 3.07
CA GLU A 109 9.05 -11.24 3.35
C GLU A 109 9.16 -10.24 4.52
N GLY A 110 8.08 -9.55 4.86
CA GLY A 110 8.02 -8.54 5.92
C GLY A 110 7.63 -9.03 7.31
N ARG A 111 7.46 -10.34 7.52
CA ARG A 111 6.96 -10.95 8.76
C ARG A 111 5.59 -10.42 9.24
N GLY A 112 4.89 -9.65 8.41
CA GLY A 112 3.52 -9.20 8.67
C GLY A 112 2.52 -10.23 8.18
N GLU A 113 1.54 -10.57 9.02
CA GLU A 113 0.38 -11.37 8.62
C GLU A 113 -0.43 -10.58 7.57
N PRO A 114 -0.70 -11.17 6.38
CA PRO A 114 -1.58 -10.56 5.39
C PRO A 114 -2.94 -10.19 5.99
N PRO A 115 -3.58 -9.08 5.55
CA PRO A 115 -4.72 -8.52 6.29
C PRO A 115 -5.90 -9.49 6.45
N PHE A 116 -6.15 -10.35 5.46
CA PHE A 116 -7.21 -11.36 5.56
C PHE A 116 -6.87 -12.48 6.56
N GLU A 117 -5.65 -13.01 6.51
CA GLU A 117 -5.19 -14.05 7.45
C GLU A 117 -5.22 -13.54 8.89
N ARG A 118 -4.85 -12.28 9.11
CA ARG A 118 -4.99 -11.62 10.40
C ARG A 118 -6.44 -11.52 10.86
N ALA A 119 -7.38 -11.19 9.97
CA ALA A 119 -8.80 -11.13 10.30
C ALA A 119 -9.33 -12.51 10.76
N VAL A 120 -8.89 -13.59 10.10
CA VAL A 120 -9.19 -14.97 10.51
C VAL A 120 -8.63 -15.26 11.89
N LYS A 121 -7.35 -14.91 12.14
CA LYS A 121 -6.69 -15.13 13.44
C LYS A 121 -7.37 -14.37 14.59
N LEU A 122 -7.93 -13.19 14.30
CA LEU A 122 -8.71 -12.40 15.26
C LEU A 122 -10.16 -12.89 15.42
N GLY A 123 -10.57 -13.93 14.69
CA GLY A 123 -11.95 -14.46 14.73
C GLY A 123 -12.99 -13.51 14.12
N LEU A 124 -12.57 -12.56 13.28
CA LEU A 124 -13.46 -11.57 12.67
C LEU A 124 -14.22 -12.13 11.46
N VAL A 125 -13.67 -13.17 10.83
CA VAL A 125 -14.22 -13.83 9.64
C VAL A 125 -13.90 -15.32 9.67
N HIS A 126 -14.67 -16.11 8.92
CA HIS A 126 -14.31 -17.50 8.61
C HIS A 126 -13.06 -17.55 7.71
N PRO A 127 -12.28 -18.66 7.72
CA PRO A 127 -11.05 -18.83 6.94
C PRO A 127 -11.30 -19.06 5.44
N ILE A 128 -12.28 -18.37 4.86
CA ILE A 128 -12.71 -18.50 3.47
C ILE A 128 -13.01 -17.11 2.93
N PHE A 129 -12.49 -16.81 1.75
CA PHE A 129 -12.94 -15.68 0.94
C PHE A 129 -13.23 -16.18 -0.48
N THR A 130 -14.10 -15.47 -1.18
CA THR A 130 -14.44 -15.74 -2.58
C THR A 130 -14.13 -14.50 -3.40
N ILE A 131 -13.73 -14.71 -4.66
CA ILE A 131 -13.51 -13.64 -5.62
C ILE A 131 -14.50 -13.84 -6.75
N TYR A 132 -15.33 -12.82 -7.00
CA TYR A 132 -16.15 -12.73 -8.19
C TYR A 132 -15.59 -11.64 -9.10
N LEU A 133 -15.10 -12.03 -10.27
CA LEU A 133 -14.65 -11.11 -11.31
C LEU A 133 -15.69 -11.15 -12.43
N LYS A 134 -16.50 -10.09 -12.55
CA LYS A 134 -17.41 -9.95 -13.68
C LYS A 134 -16.57 -9.84 -14.96
N HIS A 135 -16.84 -10.70 -15.93
CA HIS A 135 -16.27 -10.53 -17.27
C HIS A 135 -16.71 -9.18 -17.83
N SER A 136 -15.73 -8.36 -18.21
CA SER A 136 -15.96 -7.08 -18.88
C SER A 136 -15.08 -7.05 -20.11
N GLY A 137 -15.52 -7.79 -21.12
CA GLY A 137 -14.98 -7.81 -22.48
C GLY A 137 -16.13 -8.09 -23.44
N ASP A 138 -15.97 -7.67 -24.70
CA ASP A 138 -16.89 -7.97 -25.80
C ASP A 138 -17.03 -9.48 -26.04
#